data_AF-A0A483CTP1-F1
#
_entry.id   AF-A0A483CTP1-F1
#
_cell.length_a   1.000
_cell.length_b   1.000
_cell.length_c   1.000
_cell.angle_alpha   90.00
_cell.angle_beta   90.00
_cell.angle_gamma   90.00
#
_symmetry.space_group_name_H-M   'P 1'
#
loop_
_entity.id
_entity.type
_entity.pdbx_description
1 polymer ?
#
loop_
_entity_poly.entity_id
_entity_poly.type
_entity_poly.pdbx_seq_one_letter_code
_entity_poly.pdbx_strand_id
1 'polypeptide(L)'
;MCIQHVYFARSHATGYSAFLNHLVDDLTGTGAEISPDDPRFRGSMRIRRGSEYGILRVIRSGPDIQIIYSPDERNSPARKTPLAMLIEENVTDIDDEMKALSDGQVQEPQSEDLIRITLSDIHLELLSVQEEIEHLRSRGKDVSTPERRALRAETLYHEAKSDLGDGHVQAAMAKTIAIQVMVEKAEAGLSEIEE
;
A
#
# COMPACT_ATOMS: atom_id res chain seq x y z
N MET A 1 26.17 14.56 8.15
CA MET A 1 25.35 14.58 6.93
C MET A 1 24.23 13.58 7.19
N CYS A 2 23.01 14.04 7.48
CA CYS A 2 21.90 13.12 7.78
C CYS A 2 21.57 12.35 6.50
N ILE A 3 21.46 11.03 6.58
CA ILE A 3 21.00 10.20 5.45
C ILE A 3 19.52 10.49 5.24
N GLN A 4 19.12 10.71 3.99
CA GLN A 4 17.71 10.85 3.63
C GLN A 4 17.37 9.77 2.62
N HIS A 5 16.25 9.08 2.87
CA HIS A 5 15.65 8.17 1.91
C HIS A 5 14.52 8.90 1.20
N VAL A 6 14.57 8.88 -0.13
CA VAL A 6 13.61 9.61 -0.98
C VAL A 6 12.89 8.61 -1.87
N TYR A 7 11.56 8.64 -1.79
CA TYR A 7 10.66 7.80 -2.58
C TYR A 7 9.69 8.69 -3.35
N PHE A 8 9.10 8.14 -4.41
CA PHE A 8 8.17 8.86 -5.27
C PHE A 8 6.95 7.98 -5.55
N ALA A 9 5.77 8.56 -5.40
CA ALA A 9 4.55 8.06 -6.00
C ALA A 9 4.25 8.91 -7.26
N ARG A 10 4.18 8.28 -8.42
CA ARG A 10 4.27 8.93 -9.72
C ARG A 10 2.90 9.39 -10.22
N SER A 11 2.81 10.63 -10.69
CA SER A 11 1.56 11.18 -11.27
C SER A 11 0.35 11.20 -10.32
N HIS A 12 0.56 11.15 -9.00
CA HIS A 12 -0.51 11.12 -7.99
C HIS A 12 -0.70 12.43 -7.23
N ALA A 13 -0.08 13.55 -7.65
CA ALA A 13 -0.15 14.82 -6.91
C ALA A 13 -1.59 15.35 -6.67
N THR A 14 -2.52 15.06 -7.58
CA THR A 14 -3.96 15.39 -7.44
C THR A 14 -4.62 14.62 -6.31
N GLY A 15 -4.18 13.38 -6.05
CA GLY A 15 -4.64 12.49 -4.99
C GLY A 15 -3.85 12.61 -3.68
N TYR A 16 -3.05 13.67 -3.48
CA TYR A 16 -2.17 13.82 -2.30
C TYR A 16 -2.85 13.53 -0.95
N SER A 17 -4.07 14.02 -0.73
CA SER A 17 -4.76 13.81 0.54
C SER A 17 -5.14 12.35 0.76
N ALA A 18 -5.55 11.65 -0.30
CA ALA A 18 -5.86 10.22 -0.26
C ALA A 18 -4.59 9.42 -0.01
N PHE A 19 -3.52 9.70 -0.77
CA PHE A 19 -2.21 9.08 -0.57
C PHE A 19 -1.69 9.26 0.86
N LEU A 20 -1.73 10.48 1.39
CA LEU A 20 -1.23 10.76 2.74
C LEU A 20 -2.04 10.03 3.81
N ASN A 21 -3.36 10.01 3.70
CA ASN A 21 -4.20 9.28 4.65
C ASN A 21 -3.90 7.78 4.57
N HIS A 22 -3.85 7.22 3.36
CA HIS A 22 -3.55 5.80 3.14
C HIS A 22 -2.19 5.40 3.70
N LEU A 23 -1.15 6.19 3.42
CA LEU A 23 0.19 5.95 3.96
C LEU A 23 0.22 6.00 5.50
N VAL A 24 -0.54 6.90 6.11
CA VAL A 24 -0.64 6.97 7.59
C VAL A 24 -1.38 5.76 8.13
N ASP A 25 -2.49 5.37 7.52
CA ASP A 25 -3.30 4.23 7.95
C ASP A 25 -2.50 2.92 7.85
N ASP A 26 -1.77 2.68 6.76
CA ASP A 26 -0.97 1.46 6.60
C ASP A 26 0.24 1.41 7.54
N LEU A 27 0.94 2.53 7.70
CA LEU A 27 2.08 2.61 8.61
C LEU A 27 1.61 2.43 10.07
N THR A 28 0.47 2.99 10.45
CA THR A 28 -0.09 2.77 11.80
C THR A 28 -0.62 1.36 12.00
N GLY A 29 -1.25 0.76 10.98
CA GLY A 29 -1.68 -0.64 10.96
C GLY A 29 -0.53 -1.63 11.13
N THR A 30 0.68 -1.26 10.71
CA THR A 30 1.91 -2.06 10.89
C THR A 30 2.67 -1.78 12.20
N GLY A 31 2.03 -1.04 13.11
CA GLY A 31 2.54 -0.73 14.45
C GLY A 31 3.50 0.45 14.52
N ALA A 32 3.57 1.28 13.47
CA ALA A 32 4.28 2.56 13.56
C ALA A 32 3.42 3.59 14.29
N GLU A 33 4.05 4.38 15.15
CA GLU A 33 3.44 5.52 15.79
C GLU A 33 3.75 6.78 14.99
N ILE A 34 2.70 7.49 14.59
CA ILE A 34 2.79 8.71 13.81
C ILE A 34 2.26 9.87 14.65
N SER A 35 3.01 10.97 14.70
CA SER A 35 2.56 12.21 15.34
C SER A 35 2.92 13.43 14.48
N PRO A 36 2.16 14.53 14.57
CA PRO A 36 2.48 15.75 13.83
C PRO A 36 3.86 16.28 14.22
N ASP A 37 4.70 16.59 13.23
CA ASP A 37 5.98 17.27 13.46
C ASP A 37 5.78 18.79 13.53
N ASP A 38 5.08 19.37 12.53
CA ASP A 38 4.59 20.75 12.52
C ASP A 38 3.08 20.76 12.21
N PRO A 39 2.22 21.28 13.11
CA PRO A 39 0.78 21.30 12.91
C PRO A 39 0.32 22.12 11.69
N ARG A 40 1.18 22.97 11.13
CA ARG A 40 0.90 23.72 9.89
C ARG A 40 1.15 22.91 8.63
N PHE A 41 1.91 21.82 8.73
CA PHE A 41 2.29 20.97 7.61
C PHE A 41 1.85 19.54 7.87
N ARG A 42 0.63 19.20 7.42
CA ARG A 42 0.05 17.85 7.58
C ARG A 42 0.96 16.74 7.04
N GLY A 43 1.77 17.04 6.02
CA GLY A 43 2.74 16.12 5.44
C GLY A 43 4.05 15.96 6.21
N SER A 44 4.31 16.73 7.28
CA SER A 44 5.52 16.59 8.12
C SER A 44 5.14 15.88 9.42
N MET A 45 5.69 14.68 9.61
CA MET A 45 5.29 13.78 10.70
C MET A 45 6.53 13.18 11.36
N ARG A 46 6.47 13.02 12.68
CA ARG A 46 7.40 12.15 13.40
C ARG A 46 6.86 10.73 13.33
N ILE A 47 7.74 9.80 12.98
CA ILE A 47 7.42 8.38 12.90
C ILE A 47 8.35 7.58 13.82
N ARG A 48 7.79 6.59 14.51
CA ARG A 48 8.54 5.67 15.37
C ARG A 48 8.01 4.26 15.22
N ARG A 49 8.89 3.27 15.16
CA ARG A 49 8.55 1.85 15.22
C ARG A 49 9.62 1.12 16.02
N GLY A 50 9.24 0.57 17.18
CA GLY A 50 10.21 0.02 18.13
C GLY A 50 11.24 1.06 18.57
N SER A 51 12.53 0.78 18.30
CA SER A 51 13.68 1.65 18.57
C SER A 51 14.05 2.57 17.39
N GLU A 52 13.43 2.40 16.22
CA GLU A 52 13.65 3.26 15.06
C GLU A 52 12.72 4.47 15.11
N TYR A 53 13.26 5.64 14.80
CA TYR A 53 12.51 6.88 14.78
C TYR A 53 13.13 7.88 13.82
N GLY A 54 12.30 8.78 13.29
CA GLY A 54 12.73 9.80 12.36
C GLY A 54 11.60 10.74 11.97
N ILE A 55 11.88 11.56 10.95
CA ILE A 55 10.91 12.51 10.38
C ILE A 55 10.55 12.01 8.98
N LEU A 56 9.25 11.86 8.74
CA LEU A 56 8.67 11.56 7.43
C LEU A 56 8.04 12.84 6.88
N ARG A 57 8.43 13.23 5.66
CA ARG A 57 7.87 14.37 4.94
C ARG A 57 7.25 13.92 3.64
N VAL A 58 5.98 14.25 3.44
CA VAL A 58 5.22 13.95 2.22
C VAL A 58 4.86 15.27 1.56
N ILE A 59 5.41 15.53 0.38
CA ILE A 59 5.26 16.80 -0.33
C ILE A 59 4.85 16.57 -1.79
N ARG A 60 4.11 17.51 -2.37
CA ARG A 60 3.85 17.52 -3.81
C ARG A 60 5.09 18.02 -4.53
N SER A 61 5.52 17.28 -5.54
CA SER A 61 6.68 17.62 -6.39
C SER A 61 6.27 17.51 -7.85
N GLY A 62 5.71 18.60 -8.41
CA GLY A 62 5.17 18.58 -9.75
C GLY A 62 3.98 17.63 -9.87
N PRO A 63 4.00 16.65 -10.81
CA PRO A 63 2.94 15.65 -10.92
C PRO A 63 3.04 14.54 -9.85
N ASP A 64 4.19 14.45 -9.16
CA ASP A 64 4.48 13.35 -8.24
C ASP A 64 4.24 13.75 -6.79
N ILE A 65 4.12 12.75 -5.93
CA ILE A 65 4.23 12.89 -4.48
C ILE A 65 5.62 12.40 -4.10
N GLN A 66 6.39 13.24 -3.43
CA GLN A 66 7.71 12.91 -2.91
C GLN A 66 7.61 12.62 -1.41
N ILE A 67 8.20 11.51 -1.01
CA ILE A 67 8.25 11.06 0.38
C ILE A 67 9.72 11.06 0.80
N ILE A 68 10.04 11.81 1.85
CA ILE A 68 11.39 11.97 2.37
C ILE A 68 11.39 11.47 3.81
N TYR A 69 12.11 10.37 4.05
CA TYR A 69 12.34 9.85 5.38
C TYR A 69 13.75 10.22 5.84
N SER A 70 13.83 10.89 6.99
CA SER A 70 15.07 11.29 7.66
C SER A 70 15.16 10.58 9.01
N PRO A 71 15.87 9.44 9.12
CA PRO A 71 16.13 8.78 10.41
C PRO A 71 16.93 9.69 11.33
N ASP A 72 16.73 9.58 12.64
CA ASP A 72 17.56 10.33 13.59
C ASP A 72 18.99 9.79 13.65
N GLU A 73 19.96 10.67 13.86
CA GLU A 73 21.40 10.42 13.66
C GLU A 73 22.00 9.33 14.56
N ARG A 74 21.26 8.89 15.59
CA ARG A 74 21.66 7.79 16.49
C ARG A 74 21.53 6.40 15.84
N ASN A 75 20.78 6.29 14.75
CA ASN A 75 20.61 5.07 13.96
C ASN A 75 21.22 5.28 12.57
N SER A 76 22.52 5.01 12.39
CA SER A 76 23.15 5.02 11.06
C SER A 76 24.09 3.82 10.90
N PRO A 77 23.92 3.05 9.82
CA PRO A 77 24.79 3.23 8.68
C PRO A 77 24.00 3.28 7.35
N ALA A 78 24.71 3.44 6.23
CA ALA A 78 24.25 3.55 4.84
C ALA A 78 23.25 2.51 4.29
N ARG A 79 22.71 1.62 5.14
CA ARG A 79 21.76 0.56 4.80
C ARG A 79 20.34 1.03 5.12
N LYS A 80 19.37 0.73 4.26
CA LYS A 80 17.94 0.98 4.56
C LYS A 80 17.58 0.30 5.88
N THR A 81 17.10 1.08 6.84
CA THR A 81 16.64 0.54 8.13
C THR A 81 15.32 -0.21 7.94
N PRO A 82 14.93 -1.15 8.83
CA PRO A 82 13.63 -1.81 8.74
C PRO A 82 12.44 -0.85 8.60
N LEU A 83 12.46 0.31 9.27
CA LEU A 83 11.43 1.34 9.07
C LEU A 83 11.52 1.99 7.67
N ALA A 84 12.73 2.24 7.15
CA ALA A 84 12.89 2.78 5.79
C ALA A 84 12.41 1.80 4.72
N MET A 85 12.68 0.50 4.89
CA MET A 85 12.17 -0.56 3.99
C MET A 85 10.65 -0.63 4.06
N LEU A 86 10.08 -0.62 5.26
CA LEU A 86 8.62 -0.57 5.44
C LEU A 86 8.00 0.65 4.74
N ILE A 87 8.57 1.85 4.92
CA ILE A 87 8.08 3.06 4.26
C ILE A 87 8.15 2.92 2.73
N GLU A 88 9.26 2.42 2.20
CA GLU A 88 9.43 2.19 0.76
C GLU A 88 8.38 1.24 0.20
N GLU A 89 8.18 0.12 0.87
CA GLU A 89 7.20 -0.88 0.45
C GLU A 89 5.79 -0.31 0.46
N ASN A 90 5.40 0.41 1.53
CA ASN A 90 4.08 1.06 1.59
C ASN A 90 3.91 2.11 0.49
N VAL A 91 4.92 2.95 0.25
CA VAL A 91 4.87 3.92 -0.85
C VAL A 91 4.68 3.22 -2.19
N THR A 92 5.39 2.11 -2.41
CA THR A 92 5.32 1.34 -3.67
C THR A 92 3.96 0.65 -3.81
N ASP A 93 3.45 0.04 -2.75
CA ASP A 93 2.15 -0.63 -2.76
C ASP A 93 1.02 0.39 -3.00
N ILE A 94 1.06 1.56 -2.38
CA ILE A 94 0.08 2.64 -2.61
C ILE A 94 0.20 3.23 -4.03
N ASP A 95 1.41 3.41 -4.55
CA ASP A 95 1.64 3.88 -5.93
C ASP A 95 0.99 2.91 -6.94
N ASP A 96 1.26 1.61 -6.80
CA ASP A 96 0.69 0.60 -7.68
C ASP A 96 -0.83 0.51 -7.57
N GLU A 97 -1.39 0.65 -6.35
CA GLU A 97 -2.84 0.71 -6.15
C GLU A 97 -3.46 1.92 -6.85
N MET A 98 -2.94 3.13 -6.58
CA MET A 98 -3.49 4.36 -7.13
C MET A 98 -3.39 4.39 -8.65
N LYS A 99 -2.32 3.81 -9.20
CA LYS A 99 -2.18 3.59 -10.63
C LYS A 99 -3.25 2.64 -11.16
N ALA A 100 -3.43 1.48 -10.53
CA ALA A 100 -4.45 0.51 -10.94
C ALA A 100 -5.87 1.10 -10.90
N LEU A 101 -6.19 1.87 -9.86
CA LEU A 101 -7.46 2.58 -9.73
C LEU A 101 -7.63 3.62 -10.85
N SER A 102 -6.58 4.37 -11.18
CA SER A 102 -6.63 5.38 -12.24
C SER A 102 -6.77 4.73 -13.63
N ASP A 103 -6.03 3.67 -13.90
CA ASP A 103 -6.11 2.88 -15.13
C ASP A 103 -7.53 2.28 -15.29
N GLY A 104 -8.10 1.79 -14.20
CA GLY A 104 -9.46 1.30 -14.18
C GLY A 104 -10.53 2.37 -14.40
N GLN A 105 -10.27 3.64 -14.07
CA GLN A 105 -11.20 4.74 -14.34
C GLN A 105 -11.25 5.17 -15.82
N VAL A 106 -10.21 4.86 -16.60
CA VAL A 106 -10.14 5.23 -18.02
C VAL A 106 -10.54 4.10 -18.97
N GLN A 107 -10.62 2.86 -18.47
CA GLN A 107 -11.11 1.72 -19.25
C GLN A 107 -12.62 1.78 -19.45
N GLU A 108 -13.10 1.26 -20.58
CA GLU A 108 -14.54 1.14 -20.81
C GLU A 108 -15.17 0.21 -19.76
N PRO A 109 -16.29 0.61 -19.13
CA PRO A 109 -16.92 -0.20 -18.11
C PRO A 109 -17.36 -1.55 -18.69
N GLN A 110 -16.89 -2.62 -18.05
CA GLN A 110 -17.41 -3.96 -18.30
C GLN A 110 -18.86 -4.08 -17.79
N SER A 111 -19.57 -5.12 -18.25
CA SER A 111 -20.88 -5.42 -17.69
C SER A 111 -20.76 -5.77 -16.21
N GLU A 112 -21.77 -5.42 -15.41
CA GLU A 112 -21.79 -5.79 -13.99
C GLU A 112 -21.61 -7.29 -13.78
N ASP A 113 -22.23 -8.12 -14.62
CA ASP A 113 -22.11 -9.57 -14.55
C ASP A 113 -20.66 -10.04 -14.73
N LEU A 114 -19.92 -9.44 -15.67
CA LEU A 114 -18.51 -9.78 -15.87
C LEU A 114 -17.68 -9.36 -14.65
N ILE A 115 -17.93 -8.17 -14.10
CA ILE A 115 -17.25 -7.69 -12.88
C ILE A 115 -17.56 -8.62 -11.70
N ARG A 116 -18.79 -9.11 -11.55
CA ARG A 116 -19.16 -10.09 -10.50
C ARG A 116 -18.41 -11.42 -10.65
N ILE A 117 -18.28 -11.91 -11.88
CA ILE A 117 -17.52 -13.13 -12.17
C ILE A 117 -16.06 -12.91 -11.79
N THR A 118 -15.44 -11.84 -12.30
CA THR A 118 -14.04 -11.52 -12.01
C THR A 118 -13.77 -11.34 -10.52
N LEU A 119 -14.65 -10.63 -9.79
CA LEU A 119 -14.53 -10.50 -8.34
C LEU A 119 -14.61 -11.85 -7.62
N SER A 120 -15.42 -12.78 -8.13
CA SER A 120 -15.54 -14.12 -7.54
C SER A 120 -14.27 -14.93 -7.77
N ASP A 121 -13.71 -14.88 -8.97
CA ASP A 121 -12.46 -15.56 -9.32
C ASP A 121 -11.29 -15.04 -8.49
N ILE A 122 -11.12 -13.72 -8.43
CA ILE A 122 -10.06 -13.08 -7.63
C ILE A 122 -10.22 -13.37 -6.14
N HIS A 123 -11.45 -13.50 -5.64
CA HIS A 123 -11.65 -13.87 -4.24
C HIS A 123 -11.17 -15.28 -3.92
N LEU A 124 -11.31 -16.22 -4.86
CA LEU A 124 -10.75 -17.57 -4.69
C LEU A 124 -9.22 -17.55 -4.70
N GLU A 125 -8.61 -16.74 -5.57
CA GLU A 125 -7.15 -16.51 -5.58
C GLU A 125 -6.68 -15.91 -4.25
N LEU A 126 -7.36 -14.87 -3.76
CA LEU A 126 -7.06 -14.23 -2.48
C LEU A 126 -7.15 -15.22 -1.30
N LEU A 127 -8.15 -16.10 -1.28
CA LEU A 127 -8.26 -17.15 -0.26
C LEU A 127 -7.05 -18.09 -0.32
N SER A 128 -6.61 -18.49 -1.51
CA SER A 128 -5.41 -19.32 -1.68
C SER A 128 -4.16 -18.60 -1.15
N VAL A 129 -4.01 -17.31 -1.43
CA VAL A 129 -2.92 -16.47 -0.90
C VAL A 129 -2.95 -16.42 0.63
N GLN A 130 -4.13 -16.24 1.22
CA GLN A 130 -4.31 -16.22 2.67
C GLN A 130 -3.95 -17.55 3.32
N GLU A 131 -4.35 -18.68 2.73
CA GLU A 131 -3.97 -20.02 3.19
C GLU A 131 -2.44 -20.24 3.16
N GLU A 132 -1.77 -19.79 2.10
CA GLU A 132 -0.32 -19.91 1.97
C GLU A 132 0.42 -19.01 2.97
N ILE A 133 -0.08 -17.78 3.21
CA ILE A 133 0.43 -16.90 4.27
C ILE A 133 0.36 -17.61 5.63
N GLU A 134 -0.77 -18.23 5.97
CA GLU A 134 -0.93 -18.97 7.21
C GLU A 134 0.03 -20.16 7.30
N HIS A 135 0.20 -20.89 6.19
CA HIS A 135 1.13 -22.00 6.10
C HIS A 135 2.57 -21.57 6.38
N LEU A 136 3.07 -20.56 5.67
CA LEU A 136 4.44 -20.04 5.85
C LEU A 136 4.65 -19.41 7.24
N ARG A 137 3.65 -18.69 7.76
CA ARG A 137 3.68 -18.16 9.13
C ARG A 137 3.83 -19.27 10.17
N SER A 138 3.11 -20.38 10.01
CA SER A 138 3.20 -21.53 10.92
C SER A 138 4.61 -22.16 10.94
N ARG A 139 5.36 -21.98 9.85
CA ARG A 139 6.76 -22.40 9.68
C ARG A 139 7.78 -21.36 10.19
N GLY A 140 7.30 -20.26 10.77
CA GLY A 140 8.12 -19.18 11.31
C GLY A 140 8.76 -18.27 10.25
N LYS A 141 8.22 -18.27 9.02
CA LYS A 141 8.66 -17.34 7.96
C LYS A 141 8.07 -15.95 8.18
N ASP A 142 8.80 -14.92 7.75
CA ASP A 142 8.29 -13.55 7.73
C ASP A 142 7.39 -13.36 6.51
N VAL A 143 6.10 -13.22 6.76
CA VAL A 143 5.05 -13.03 5.74
C VAL A 143 4.45 -11.63 5.77
N SER A 144 5.08 -10.69 6.47
CA SER A 144 4.49 -9.37 6.76
C SER A 144 4.14 -8.56 5.50
N THR A 145 4.98 -8.63 4.46
CA THR A 145 4.74 -7.95 3.18
C THR A 145 3.59 -8.58 2.37
N PRO A 146 3.59 -9.89 2.04
CA PRO A 146 2.47 -10.49 1.33
C PRO A 146 1.16 -10.45 2.14
N GLU A 147 1.22 -10.55 3.47
CA GLU A 147 0.05 -10.38 4.33
C GLU A 147 -0.59 -9.00 4.21
N ARG A 148 0.21 -7.93 4.24
CA ARG A 148 -0.30 -6.56 4.08
C ARG A 148 -1.02 -6.38 2.75
N ARG A 149 -0.46 -6.93 1.67
CA ARG A 149 -1.06 -6.88 0.32
C ARG A 149 -2.37 -7.67 0.25
N ALA A 150 -2.43 -8.85 0.85
CA ALA A 150 -3.64 -9.65 0.93
C ALA A 150 -4.75 -8.95 1.74
N LEU A 151 -4.42 -8.33 2.88
CA LEU A 151 -5.38 -7.54 3.66
C LEU A 151 -5.91 -6.33 2.88
N ARG A 152 -5.04 -5.68 2.09
CA ARG A 152 -5.46 -4.57 1.23
C ARG A 152 -6.38 -5.04 0.10
N ALA A 153 -6.04 -6.16 -0.55
CA ALA A 153 -6.88 -6.81 -1.55
C ALA A 153 -8.27 -7.16 -0.99
N GLU A 154 -8.34 -7.68 0.23
CA GLU A 154 -9.61 -7.99 0.92
C GLU A 154 -10.46 -6.73 1.16
N THR A 155 -9.83 -5.65 1.61
CA THR A 155 -10.51 -4.36 1.81
C THR A 155 -11.10 -3.85 0.50
N LEU A 156 -10.29 -3.83 -0.57
CA LEU A 156 -10.72 -3.41 -1.90
C LEU A 156 -11.84 -4.32 -2.45
N TYR A 157 -11.81 -5.63 -2.17
CA TYR A 157 -12.87 -6.56 -2.55
C TYR A 157 -14.22 -6.21 -1.93
N HIS A 158 -14.24 -5.90 -0.62
CA HIS A 158 -15.46 -5.46 0.05
C HIS A 158 -15.95 -4.12 -0.49
N GLU A 159 -15.04 -3.17 -0.72
CA GLU A 159 -15.37 -1.88 -1.33
C GLU A 159 -15.92 -2.03 -2.75
N ALA A 160 -15.33 -2.90 -3.58
CA ALA A 160 -15.79 -3.16 -4.94
C ALA A 160 -17.18 -3.79 -4.97
N LYS A 161 -17.46 -4.72 -4.05
CA LYS A 161 -18.79 -5.31 -3.90
C LYS A 161 -19.84 -4.29 -3.46
N SER A 162 -19.47 -3.37 -2.57
CA SER A 162 -20.35 -2.27 -2.17
C SER A 162 -20.67 -1.37 -3.35
N ASP A 163 -19.64 -0.91 -4.07
CA ASP A 163 -19.80 -0.04 -5.25
C ASP A 163 -20.68 -0.70 -6.32
N LEU A 164 -20.50 -2.00 -6.55
CA LEU A 164 -21.30 -2.74 -7.52
C LEU A 164 -22.74 -2.95 -7.06
N GLY A 165 -22.99 -3.02 -5.75
CA GLY A 165 -24.33 -3.03 -5.16
C GLY A 165 -25.03 -1.68 -5.31
N ASP A 166 -24.26 -0.58 -5.25
CA ASP A 166 -24.74 0.79 -5.37
C ASP A 166 -24.84 1.27 -6.84
N GLY A 167 -24.48 0.43 -7.82
CA GLY A 167 -24.49 0.77 -9.25
C GLY A 167 -23.31 1.63 -9.70
N HIS A 168 -22.28 1.79 -8.87
CA HIS A 168 -21.03 2.48 -9.20
C HIS A 168 -20.09 1.58 -10.02
N VAL A 169 -20.54 1.14 -11.20
CA VAL A 169 -19.88 0.12 -12.04
C VAL A 169 -18.41 0.47 -12.33
N GLN A 170 -18.12 1.72 -12.69
CA GLN A 170 -16.74 2.15 -12.99
C GLN A 170 -15.83 2.06 -11.77
N ALA A 171 -16.33 2.45 -10.60
CA ALA A 171 -15.55 2.42 -9.36
C ALA A 171 -15.30 0.97 -8.91
N ALA A 172 -16.31 0.11 -9.03
CA ALA A 172 -16.16 -1.32 -8.81
C ALA A 172 -15.12 -1.94 -9.74
N MET A 173 -15.17 -1.63 -11.05
CA MET A 173 -14.19 -2.12 -12.02
C MET A 173 -12.77 -1.65 -11.69
N ALA A 174 -12.59 -0.38 -11.35
CA ALA A 174 -11.29 0.15 -10.96
C ALA A 174 -10.72 -0.56 -9.73
N LYS A 175 -11.56 -0.82 -8.73
CA LYS A 175 -11.17 -1.59 -7.55
C LYS A 175 -10.86 -3.05 -7.92
N THR A 176 -11.61 -3.69 -8.81
CA THR A 176 -11.31 -5.05 -9.30
C THR A 176 -9.89 -5.15 -9.86
N ILE A 177 -9.48 -4.18 -10.68
CA ILE A 177 -8.12 -4.13 -11.23
C ILE A 177 -7.08 -3.93 -10.11
N ALA A 178 -7.36 -3.06 -9.14
CA ALA A 178 -6.47 -2.85 -8.00
C ALA A 178 -6.34 -4.09 -7.10
N ILE A 179 -7.42 -4.87 -6.89
CA ILE A 179 -7.36 -6.14 -6.15
C ILE A 179 -6.43 -7.11 -6.86
N GLN A 180 -6.58 -7.28 -8.18
CA GLN A 180 -5.72 -8.17 -8.97
C GLN A 180 -4.24 -7.84 -8.77
N VAL A 181 -3.87 -6.56 -8.87
CA VAL A 181 -2.47 -6.12 -8.67
C VAL A 181 -1.98 -6.44 -7.26
N MET A 182 -2.81 -6.27 -6.23
CA MET A 182 -2.42 -6.61 -4.86
C MET A 182 -2.26 -8.12 -4.64
N VAL A 183 -3.14 -8.93 -5.23
CA VAL A 183 -3.08 -10.40 -5.17
C VAL A 183 -1.82 -10.91 -5.86
N GLU A 184 -1.56 -10.49 -7.10
CA GLU A 184 -0.36 -10.88 -7.85
C GLU A 184 0.93 -10.52 -7.11
N LYS A 185 0.98 -9.33 -6.50
CA LYS A 185 2.14 -8.91 -5.71
C LYS A 185 2.25 -9.65 -4.38
N ALA A 186 1.15 -10.11 -3.79
CA ALA A 186 1.18 -10.98 -2.62
C ALA A 186 1.75 -12.36 -3.00
N GLU A 187 1.26 -12.96 -4.10
CA GLU A 187 1.75 -14.24 -4.63
C GLU A 187 3.24 -14.21 -4.98
N ALA A 188 3.70 -13.15 -5.64
CA ALA A 188 5.11 -12.96 -5.94
C ALA A 188 5.95 -12.90 -4.64
N GLY A 189 5.47 -12.17 -3.64
CA GLY A 189 6.14 -12.09 -2.33
C GLY A 189 6.17 -13.43 -1.58
N LEU A 190 5.13 -14.25 -1.71
CA LEU A 190 5.12 -15.61 -1.15
C LEU A 190 6.12 -16.51 -1.86
N SER A 191 6.17 -16.45 -3.19
CA SER A 191 7.11 -17.23 -4.00
C SER A 191 8.56 -16.94 -3.62
N GLU A 192 8.90 -15.67 -3.37
CA GLU A 192 10.24 -15.26 -2.91
C GLU A 192 10.61 -15.79 -1.50
N ILE A 193 9.63 -16.11 -0.65
CA ILE A 193 9.86 -16.64 0.71
C ILE A 193 10.10 -18.17 0.72
N GLU A 194 9.56 -18.85 -0.29
CA GLU A 194 9.68 -20.30 -0.46
C GLU A 194 11.03 -20.75 -1.03
N GLU A 195 11.69 -19.88 -1.83
CA GLU A 195 13.06 -20.07 -2.34
C GLU A 195 14.13 -20.08 -1.24
#